data_AF-A0A5J4YIH3-F1
#
_entry.id   AF-A0A5J4YIH3-F1
#
_cell.length_a   1.000
_cell.length_b   1.000
_cell.length_c   1.000
_cell.angle_alpha   90.00
_cell.angle_beta   90.00
_cell.angle_gamma   90.00
#
_symmetry.space_group_name_H-M   'P 1'
#
loop_
_entity.id
_entity.type
_entity.pdbx_description
1 polymer ?
#
loop_
_entity_poly.entity_id
_entity_poly.type
_entity_poly.pdbx_seq_one_letter_code
_entity_poly.pdbx_strand_id
1 'polypeptide(L)'
;MPHRFGWTIARCGFDRVQGTEETAHAERDRMAGIDLGNGHRLALEEYGSCWSIDPFVLLHNAVRRDMVDLLIIVESVEMRRGHLTLDDRSDLIEWWHFFQKIVTEMFALENRVFFPWVFKGTMANGKVDSEMQTAKGEIMFQQQQVSRKFVEISLELNQIKVLESGMASLCQKVRNVVIGFSYYLLDMEKRLRLLIEVRFKREDLSAVEKKMMTTVLTEPDGETIYAAILRGVANSKQLHHVKAYLSRKQRHDYPQWVKNLETKHTHIPRKFLDKNPHPTRSPASHATGAASPVPMSPRGHHPGSGRLSPQPSSLASPRKQKSSSMFGGLSPRKTTSQSLAD
;
A
#
# COMPACT_ATOMS: atom_id res chain seq x y z
N MET A 1 17.55 -15.63 -17.15
CA MET A 1 17.13 -14.21 -17.25
C MET A 1 15.99 -13.99 -16.26
N PRO A 2 16.13 -13.18 -15.20
CA PRO A 2 15.02 -12.90 -14.31
C PRO A 2 14.20 -11.73 -14.88
N HIS A 3 12.88 -11.92 -14.95
CA HIS A 3 11.91 -10.91 -15.36
C HIS A 3 12.05 -9.66 -14.48
N ARG A 4 12.48 -8.53 -15.07
CA ARG A 4 12.39 -7.21 -14.45
C ARG A 4 10.91 -6.81 -14.43
N PHE A 5 10.22 -7.02 -13.31
CA PHE A 5 8.97 -6.33 -13.03
C PHE A 5 9.34 -4.85 -12.77
N GLY A 6 9.11 -4.00 -13.77
CA GLY A 6 9.36 -2.57 -13.69
C GLY A 6 8.28 -1.87 -12.87
N TRP A 7 8.43 -1.88 -11.56
CA TRP A 7 7.69 -1.00 -10.66
C TRP A 7 8.18 0.41 -10.93
N THR A 8 7.39 1.26 -11.57
CA THR A 8 7.70 2.69 -11.64
C THR A 8 6.98 3.35 -10.47
N ILE A 9 7.65 3.45 -9.32
CA ILE A 9 7.12 4.27 -8.22
C ILE A 9 7.35 5.72 -8.63
N ALA A 10 6.26 6.40 -9.03
CA ALA A 10 6.31 7.85 -9.25
C ALA A 10 6.81 8.49 -7.95
N ARG A 11 7.93 9.23 -8.00
CA ARG A 11 8.49 10.00 -6.87
C ARG A 11 7.37 10.82 -6.23
N CYS A 12 6.82 10.35 -5.10
CA CYS A 12 5.74 11.04 -4.40
C CYS A 12 6.20 11.53 -3.03
N GLY A 13 6.00 12.84 -2.82
CA GLY A 13 5.61 13.41 -1.53
C GLY A 13 6.72 13.80 -0.56
N PHE A 14 7.40 14.93 -0.79
CA PHE A 14 8.22 15.58 0.26
C PHE A 14 8.03 17.10 0.36
N ASP A 15 6.98 17.65 -0.26
CA ASP A 15 6.66 19.06 -0.08
C ASP A 15 5.64 19.24 1.03
N ARG A 16 5.99 20.12 1.98
CA ARG A 16 5.17 20.61 3.10
C ARG A 16 3.71 20.78 2.67
N VAL A 17 2.80 20.02 3.27
CA VAL A 17 1.37 20.27 3.11
C VAL A 17 0.93 21.34 4.11
N GLN A 18 1.08 22.60 3.70
CA GLN A 18 0.19 23.67 4.13
C GLN A 18 -0.85 23.89 3.03
N GLY A 19 -2.04 23.35 3.26
CA GLY A 19 -3.36 23.74 2.72
C GLY A 19 -3.53 24.13 1.25
N THR A 20 -4.33 23.34 0.50
CA THR A 20 -5.51 23.76 -0.32
C THR A 20 -6.24 22.52 -0.85
N GLU A 21 -7.55 22.59 -1.10
CA GLU A 21 -8.40 21.47 -1.58
C GLU A 21 -7.91 20.83 -2.91
N GLU A 22 -7.11 21.54 -3.72
CA GLU A 22 -6.46 21.02 -4.93
C GLU A 22 -5.34 20.00 -4.66
N THR A 23 -4.67 20.08 -3.50
CA THR A 23 -3.61 19.11 -3.14
C THR A 23 -4.17 17.73 -2.76
N ALA A 24 -5.38 17.68 -2.18
CA ALA A 24 -6.06 16.43 -1.84
C ALA A 24 -6.51 15.66 -3.10
N HIS A 25 -6.96 16.35 -4.15
CA HIS A 25 -7.28 15.73 -5.44
C HIS A 25 -6.03 15.24 -6.18
N ALA A 26 -4.94 16.01 -6.16
CA ALA A 26 -3.67 15.61 -6.75
C ALA A 26 -3.03 14.39 -6.04
N GLU A 27 -3.21 14.23 -4.73
CA GLU A 27 -2.75 13.04 -4.00
C GLU A 27 -3.63 11.81 -4.28
N ARG A 28 -4.94 12.02 -4.52
CA ARG A 28 -5.93 11.01 -4.95
C ARG A 28 -5.60 10.43 -6.33
N ASP A 29 -5.21 11.27 -7.28
CA ASP A 29 -4.82 10.85 -8.64
C ASP A 29 -3.36 10.33 -8.70
N ARG A 30 -2.48 10.75 -7.78
CA ARG A 30 -1.07 10.28 -7.70
C ARG A 30 -0.89 8.94 -7.00
N MET A 31 -1.84 8.51 -6.16
CA MET A 31 -1.90 7.17 -5.57
C MET A 31 -2.85 6.24 -6.34
N ALA A 32 -2.91 6.35 -7.68
CA ALA A 32 -3.46 5.30 -8.52
C ALA A 32 -2.71 4.00 -8.21
N GLY A 33 -3.30 3.15 -7.35
CA GLY A 33 -2.55 2.25 -6.47
C GLY A 33 -1.41 1.47 -7.11
N ILE A 34 -0.36 1.24 -6.33
CA ILE A 34 0.81 0.47 -6.77
C ILE A 34 0.32 -0.90 -7.20
N ASP A 35 0.46 -1.23 -8.48
CA ASP A 35 -0.06 -2.48 -9.05
C ASP A 35 0.75 -3.67 -8.56
N LEU A 36 0.27 -4.31 -7.51
CA LEU A 36 0.88 -5.47 -6.86
C LEU A 36 0.89 -6.74 -7.75
N GLY A 37 0.33 -6.66 -8.96
CA GLY A 37 0.17 -7.77 -9.89
C GLY A 37 -1.18 -8.47 -9.73
N ASN A 38 -1.57 -9.27 -10.73
CA ASN A 38 -2.85 -10.00 -10.77
C ASN A 38 -4.09 -9.10 -10.58
N GLY A 39 -4.01 -7.84 -11.00
CA GLY A 39 -5.09 -6.85 -10.86
C GLY A 39 -5.29 -6.33 -9.43
N HIS A 40 -4.37 -6.63 -8.51
CA HIS A 40 -4.43 -6.13 -7.14
C HIS A 40 -3.61 -4.85 -7.00
N ARG A 41 -4.14 -3.84 -6.32
CA ARG A 41 -3.49 -2.54 -6.16
C ARG A 41 -3.40 -2.17 -4.69
N LEU A 42 -2.24 -1.67 -4.28
CA LEU A 42 -2.09 -0.99 -3.00
C LEU A 42 -2.57 0.46 -3.16
N ALA A 43 -3.81 0.71 -2.78
CA ALA A 43 -4.45 2.02 -2.80
C ALA A 43 -5.08 2.32 -1.43
N LEU A 44 -5.14 3.60 -1.07
CA LEU A 44 -5.91 4.03 0.10
C LEU A 44 -7.40 3.93 -0.20
N GLU A 45 -8.16 3.54 0.81
CA GLU A 45 -9.62 3.59 0.75
C GLU A 45 -10.12 4.97 1.19
N GLU A 46 -11.25 5.42 0.65
CA GLU A 46 -11.83 6.70 1.04
C GLU A 46 -12.57 6.57 2.38
N TYR A 47 -11.99 7.12 3.44
CA TYR A 47 -12.69 7.28 4.72
C TYR A 47 -13.94 8.16 4.53
N GLY A 48 -15.02 7.91 5.26
CA GLY A 48 -16.27 8.68 5.17
C GLY A 48 -17.15 8.34 3.97
N SER A 49 -16.67 7.51 3.03
CA SER A 49 -17.46 7.04 1.88
C SER A 49 -18.37 5.86 2.23
N CYS A 50 -17.95 5.03 3.19
CA CYS A 50 -18.62 3.80 3.56
C CYS A 50 -18.61 3.63 5.08
N TRP A 51 -19.66 4.15 5.72
CA TRP A 51 -19.78 4.21 7.18
C TRP A 51 -19.53 2.86 7.87
N SER A 52 -19.88 1.74 7.24
CA SER A 52 -19.76 0.40 7.82
C SER A 52 -18.31 -0.07 7.97
N ILE A 53 -17.36 0.49 7.23
CA ILE A 53 -15.93 0.13 7.30
C ILE A 53 -15.00 1.28 7.67
N ASP A 54 -15.52 2.50 7.80
CA ASP A 54 -14.75 3.70 8.15
C ASP A 54 -13.77 3.50 9.33
N PRO A 55 -14.11 2.79 10.43
CA PRO A 55 -13.16 2.54 11.53
C PRO A 55 -11.96 1.69 11.10
N PHE A 56 -12.13 0.75 10.17
CA PHE A 56 -11.03 -0.01 9.57
C PHE A 56 -10.23 0.82 8.59
N VAL A 57 -10.92 1.58 7.75
CA VAL A 57 -10.26 2.40 6.73
C VAL A 57 -9.24 3.33 7.38
N LEU A 58 -9.54 3.90 8.56
CA LEU A 58 -8.56 4.69 9.32
C LEU A 58 -7.28 3.91 9.65
N LEU A 59 -7.41 2.73 10.25
CA LEU A 59 -6.26 1.94 10.65
C LEU A 59 -5.51 1.34 9.46
N HIS A 60 -6.26 0.76 8.51
CA HIS A 60 -5.72 0.11 7.34
C HIS A 60 -5.03 1.11 6.41
N ASN A 61 -5.53 2.34 6.26
CA ASN A 61 -4.85 3.36 5.47
C ASN A 61 -3.51 3.78 6.07
N ALA A 62 -3.38 3.79 7.40
CA ALA A 62 -2.11 4.01 8.08
C ALA A 62 -1.08 2.96 7.67
N VAL A 63 -1.49 1.69 7.73
CA VAL A 63 -0.66 0.55 7.30
C VAL A 63 -0.36 0.61 5.81
N ARG A 64 -1.32 0.95 4.94
CA ARG A 64 -1.10 1.09 3.50
C ARG A 64 -0.09 2.18 3.18
N ARG A 65 -0.12 3.32 3.88
CA ARG A 65 0.89 4.38 3.73
C ARG A 65 2.29 3.85 4.06
N ASP A 66 2.42 3.11 5.15
CA ASP A 66 3.70 2.52 5.50
C ASP A 66 4.13 1.40 4.56
N MET A 67 3.20 0.62 3.99
CA MET A 67 3.51 -0.34 2.93
C MET A 67 4.03 0.34 1.67
N VAL A 68 3.52 1.53 1.32
CA VAL A 68 4.06 2.34 0.22
C VAL A 68 5.48 2.82 0.54
N ASP A 69 5.69 3.35 1.74
CA ASP A 69 7.01 3.78 2.23
C ASP A 69 8.03 2.62 2.21
N LEU A 70 7.60 1.41 2.60
CA LEU A 70 8.41 0.20 2.54
C LEU A 70 8.79 -0.17 1.10
N LEU A 71 7.84 -0.09 0.17
CA LEU A 71 8.12 -0.38 -1.24
C LEU A 71 9.11 0.62 -1.85
N ILE A 72 9.06 1.89 -1.42
CA ILE A 72 10.06 2.92 -1.77
C ILE A 72 11.45 2.52 -1.25
N ILE A 73 11.54 2.10 0.02
CA ILE A 73 12.81 1.65 0.60
C ILE A 73 13.35 0.43 -0.16
N VAL A 74 12.49 -0.57 -0.42
CA VAL A 74 12.85 -1.77 -1.16
C VAL A 74 13.37 -1.43 -2.56
N GLU A 75 12.68 -0.56 -3.31
CA GLU A 75 13.12 -0.16 -4.64
C GLU A 75 14.48 0.54 -4.59
N SER A 76 14.69 1.43 -3.61
CA SER A 76 15.99 2.07 -3.37
C SER A 76 17.08 1.02 -3.13
N VAL A 77 16.86 0.10 -2.18
CA VAL A 77 17.80 -0.98 -1.85
C VAL A 77 18.17 -1.79 -3.10
N GLU A 78 17.20 -2.06 -3.96
CA GLU A 78 17.41 -2.82 -5.19
C GLU A 78 18.20 -2.06 -6.27
N MET A 79 18.01 -0.74 -6.39
CA MET A 79 18.75 0.08 -7.34
C MET A 79 20.24 0.23 -6.99
N ARG A 80 20.55 0.22 -5.69
CA ARG A 80 21.90 0.50 -5.17
C ARG A 80 22.47 -0.66 -4.35
N ARG A 81 22.12 -1.90 -4.70
CA ARG A 81 22.56 -3.15 -4.03
C ARG A 81 24.06 -3.20 -3.73
N GLY A 82 24.91 -2.80 -4.68
CA GLY A 82 26.38 -2.77 -4.52
C GLY A 82 26.94 -1.60 -3.70
N HIS A 83 26.09 -0.68 -3.23
CA HIS A 83 26.46 0.54 -2.51
C HIS A 83 25.70 0.67 -1.17
N LEU A 84 25.19 -0.43 -0.64
CA LEU A 84 24.51 -0.46 0.66
C LEU A 84 25.52 -0.39 1.79
N THR A 85 25.24 0.44 2.80
CA THR A 85 26.06 0.62 4.00
C THR A 85 25.37 0.01 5.22
N LEU A 86 26.11 -0.09 6.33
CA LEU A 86 25.54 -0.49 7.62
C LEU A 86 24.48 0.51 8.11
N ASP A 87 24.63 1.81 7.78
CA ASP A 87 23.64 2.83 8.13
C ASP A 87 22.31 2.59 7.41
N ASP A 88 22.33 2.13 6.15
CA ASP A 88 21.10 1.76 5.44
C ASP A 88 20.37 0.61 6.13
N ARG A 89 21.13 -0.37 6.65
CA ARG A 89 20.56 -1.46 7.42
C ARG A 89 19.95 -0.94 8.73
N SER A 90 20.65 -0.07 9.44
CA SER A 90 20.16 0.54 10.69
C SER A 90 18.89 1.37 10.47
N ASP A 91 18.87 2.23 9.44
CA ASP A 91 17.70 3.02 9.03
C ASP A 91 16.51 2.08 8.71
N LEU A 92 16.73 0.98 7.97
CA LEU A 92 15.67 0.01 7.68
C LEU A 92 15.18 -0.73 8.94
N ILE A 93 16.08 -1.10 9.85
CA ILE A 93 15.71 -1.75 11.13
C ILE A 93 14.83 -0.81 11.97
N GLU A 94 15.22 0.46 12.09
CA GLU A 94 14.46 1.47 12.83
C GLU A 94 13.07 1.66 12.23
N TRP A 95 12.99 1.88 10.91
CA TRP A 95 11.73 2.02 10.19
C TRP A 95 10.85 0.76 10.33
N TRP A 96 11.44 -0.42 10.18
CA TRP A 96 10.74 -1.70 10.24
C TRP A 96 10.13 -1.95 11.63
N HIS A 97 10.88 -1.67 12.70
CA HIS A 97 10.37 -1.83 14.06
C HIS A 97 9.18 -0.90 14.35
N PHE A 98 9.23 0.35 13.88
CA PHE A 98 8.10 1.26 14.05
C PHE A 98 6.89 0.84 13.21
N PHE A 99 7.09 0.38 11.98
CA PHE A 99 6.01 -0.21 11.16
C PHE A 99 5.39 -1.43 11.82
N GLN A 100 6.20 -2.36 12.35
CA GLN A 100 5.71 -3.53 13.09
C GLN A 100 4.90 -3.12 14.33
N LYS A 101 5.29 -2.03 15.01
CA LYS A 101 4.53 -1.47 16.14
C LYS A 101 3.16 -0.95 15.70
N ILE A 102 3.07 -0.23 14.58
CA ILE A 102 1.78 0.23 14.02
C ILE A 102 0.87 -0.96 13.69
N VAL A 103 1.39 -2.00 13.03
CA VAL A 103 0.62 -3.20 12.68
C VAL A 103 0.14 -3.95 13.92
N THR A 104 1.00 -4.07 14.92
CA THR A 104 0.67 -4.70 16.20
C THR A 104 -0.45 -3.93 16.91
N GLU A 105 -0.37 -2.61 16.94
CA GLU A 105 -1.39 -1.78 17.56
C GLU A 105 -2.70 -1.83 16.79
N MET A 106 -2.66 -1.84 15.46
CA MET A 106 -3.86 -2.07 14.63
C MET A 106 -4.56 -3.38 15.04
N PHE A 107 -3.83 -4.50 15.09
CA PHE A 107 -4.41 -5.78 15.52
C PHE A 107 -4.91 -5.72 16.96
N ALA A 108 -4.22 -5.02 17.86
CA ALA A 108 -4.67 -4.86 19.25
C ALA A 108 -6.00 -4.09 19.32
N LEU A 109 -6.17 -3.00 18.57
CA LEU A 109 -7.41 -2.23 18.51
C LEU A 109 -8.55 -3.03 17.88
N GLU A 110 -8.26 -3.77 16.80
CA GLU A 110 -9.21 -4.68 16.17
C GLU A 110 -9.73 -5.70 17.20
N ASN A 111 -8.82 -6.33 17.95
CA ASN A 111 -9.19 -7.36 18.93
C ASN A 111 -9.83 -6.83 20.21
N ARG A 112 -9.43 -5.65 20.71
CA ARG A 112 -9.89 -5.10 22.01
C ARG A 112 -11.13 -4.22 21.90
N VAL A 113 -11.34 -3.60 20.75
CA VAL A 113 -12.43 -2.63 20.57
C VAL A 113 -13.39 -3.11 19.50
N PHE A 114 -12.87 -3.42 18.32
CA PHE A 114 -13.70 -3.57 17.14
C PHE A 114 -14.40 -4.94 17.06
N PHE A 115 -13.67 -6.05 17.13
CA PHE A 115 -14.24 -7.39 17.10
C PHE A 115 -15.23 -7.62 18.26
N PRO A 116 -14.97 -7.15 19.50
CA PRO A 116 -15.98 -7.20 20.55
C PRO A 116 -17.27 -6.44 20.21
N TRP A 117 -17.20 -5.39 19.38
CA TRP A 117 -18.38 -4.68 18.88
C TRP A 117 -19.08 -5.45 17.77
N VAL A 118 -18.38 -5.83 16.70
CA VAL A 118 -18.99 -6.53 15.55
C VAL A 118 -19.52 -7.90 15.90
N PHE A 119 -18.78 -8.67 16.71
CA PHE A 119 -19.20 -10.00 17.16
C PHE A 119 -19.98 -9.94 18.48
N LYS A 120 -20.45 -8.75 18.90
CA LYS A 120 -21.34 -8.62 20.05
C LYS A 120 -22.64 -9.34 19.75
N GLY A 121 -23.02 -10.30 20.59
CA GLY A 121 -24.31 -10.97 20.44
C GLY A 121 -24.37 -11.98 19.29
N THR A 122 -23.28 -12.73 19.02
CA THR A 122 -23.34 -13.98 18.22
C THR A 122 -24.22 -15.07 18.85
N MET A 123 -25.10 -14.71 19.78
CA MET A 123 -26.13 -15.52 20.40
C MET A 123 -27.47 -14.92 19.96
N ALA A 124 -27.91 -15.22 18.75
CA ALA A 124 -29.27 -14.91 18.34
C ALA A 124 -30.18 -16.01 18.89
N ASN A 125 -31.14 -15.67 19.76
CA ASN A 125 -32.07 -16.63 20.38
C ASN A 125 -31.37 -17.78 21.14
N GLY A 126 -30.22 -17.52 21.77
CA GLY A 126 -29.47 -18.54 22.52
C GLY A 126 -28.72 -19.57 21.66
N LYS A 127 -28.72 -19.42 20.33
CA LYS A 127 -27.89 -20.21 19.42
C LYS A 127 -26.69 -19.40 18.96
N VAL A 128 -25.52 -20.04 19.02
CA VAL A 128 -24.28 -19.50 18.45
C VAL A 128 -24.47 -19.36 16.94
N ASP A 129 -24.30 -18.16 16.42
CA ASP A 129 -24.17 -17.93 14.98
C ASP A 129 -22.84 -18.54 14.52
N SER A 130 -22.91 -19.77 14.00
CA SER A 130 -21.75 -20.55 13.58
C SER A 130 -20.97 -19.89 12.43
N GLU A 131 -21.66 -19.14 11.57
CA GLU A 131 -21.02 -18.41 10.47
C GLU A 131 -20.18 -17.26 11.02
N MET A 132 -20.69 -16.50 12.00
CA MET A 132 -19.92 -15.44 12.65
C MET A 132 -18.71 -15.96 13.43
N GLN A 133 -18.84 -17.08 14.14
CA GLN A 133 -17.71 -17.66 14.86
C GLN A 133 -16.64 -18.20 13.91
N THR A 134 -17.06 -18.80 12.79
CA THR A 134 -16.14 -19.23 11.73
C THR A 134 -15.42 -18.03 11.13
N ALA A 135 -16.15 -16.97 10.76
CA ALA A 135 -15.56 -15.74 10.21
C ALA A 135 -14.56 -15.11 11.19
N LYS A 136 -14.91 -15.01 12.49
CA LYS A 136 -13.99 -14.52 13.52
C LYS A 136 -12.72 -15.38 13.61
N GLY A 137 -12.87 -16.70 13.60
CA GLY A 137 -11.74 -17.64 13.65
C GLY A 137 -10.81 -17.50 12.44
N GLU A 138 -11.36 -17.39 11.24
CA GLU A 138 -10.59 -17.18 10.00
C GLU A 138 -9.82 -15.85 10.03
N ILE A 139 -10.46 -14.77 10.47
CA ILE A 139 -9.84 -13.44 10.62
C ILE A 139 -8.67 -13.49 11.59
N MET A 140 -8.88 -14.07 12.78
CA MET A 140 -7.81 -14.20 13.78
C MET A 140 -6.66 -15.08 13.28
N PHE A 141 -6.97 -16.14 12.53
CA PHE A 141 -5.95 -16.96 11.89
C PHE A 141 -5.13 -16.15 10.87
N GLN A 142 -5.78 -15.35 10.02
CA GLN A 142 -5.07 -14.50 9.06
C GLN A 142 -4.18 -13.45 9.76
N GLN A 143 -4.66 -12.80 10.83
CA GLN A 143 -3.83 -11.89 11.65
C GLN A 143 -2.57 -12.59 12.19
N GLN A 144 -2.71 -13.83 12.66
CA GLN A 144 -1.59 -14.62 13.14
C GLN A 144 -0.60 -14.95 12.01
N GLN A 145 -1.08 -15.25 10.80
CA GLN A 145 -0.21 -15.48 9.64
C GLN A 145 0.58 -14.22 9.25
N VAL A 146 -0.06 -13.05 9.24
CA VAL A 146 0.63 -11.78 8.99
C VAL A 146 1.67 -11.52 10.08
N SER A 147 1.29 -11.67 11.35
CA SER A 147 2.20 -11.46 12.49
C SER A 147 3.43 -12.37 12.42
N ARG A 148 3.27 -13.65 12.09
CA ARG A 148 4.38 -14.60 11.90
C ARG A 148 5.36 -14.12 10.83
N LYS A 149 4.85 -13.70 9.67
CA LYS A 149 5.69 -13.17 8.57
C LYS A 149 6.47 -11.92 9.00
N PHE A 150 5.86 -11.04 9.80
CA PHE A 150 6.56 -9.88 10.31
C PHE A 150 7.72 -10.26 11.24
N VAL A 151 7.51 -11.25 12.13
CA VAL A 151 8.58 -11.78 12.98
C VAL A 151 9.69 -12.42 12.15
N GLU A 152 9.35 -13.20 11.13
CA GLU A 152 10.34 -13.80 10.22
C GLU A 152 11.22 -12.73 9.55
N ILE A 153 10.62 -11.67 8.99
CA ILE A 153 11.38 -10.55 8.41
C ILE A 153 12.27 -9.87 9.45
N SER A 154 11.77 -9.63 10.68
CA SER A 154 12.56 -9.04 11.76
C SER A 154 13.79 -9.90 12.10
N LEU A 155 13.61 -11.22 12.20
CA LEU A 155 14.71 -12.15 12.48
C LEU A 155 15.74 -12.15 11.36
N GLU A 156 15.29 -12.21 10.11
CA GLU A 156 16.19 -12.22 8.95
C GLU A 156 16.97 -10.92 8.82
N LEU A 157 16.31 -9.77 8.95
CA LEU A 157 16.95 -8.44 8.91
C LEU A 157 18.06 -8.30 9.97
N ASN A 158 17.87 -8.89 11.15
CA ASN A 158 18.87 -8.93 12.22
C ASN A 158 20.01 -9.92 11.97
N GLN A 159 19.83 -10.91 11.09
CA GLN A 159 20.82 -11.96 10.80
C GLN A 159 21.62 -11.72 9.52
N ILE A 160 21.36 -10.65 8.76
CA ILE A 160 22.11 -10.32 7.54
C ILE A 160 23.60 -10.14 7.87
N LYS A 161 24.43 -11.04 7.35
CA LYS A 161 25.90 -10.98 7.45
C LYS A 161 26.53 -10.29 6.24
N VAL A 162 25.96 -10.50 5.05
CA VAL A 162 26.41 -9.92 3.78
C VAL A 162 25.28 -9.04 3.26
N LEU A 163 25.51 -7.71 3.25
CA LEU A 163 24.46 -6.73 2.94
C LEU A 163 23.87 -6.91 1.55
N GLU A 164 24.70 -7.00 0.50
CA GLU A 164 24.23 -7.05 -0.88
C GLU A 164 23.27 -8.22 -1.13
N SER A 165 23.71 -9.45 -0.84
CA SER A 165 22.91 -10.66 -1.07
C SER A 165 21.78 -10.83 -0.06
N GLY A 166 22.02 -10.49 1.21
CA GLY A 166 21.02 -10.59 2.28
C GLY A 166 19.86 -9.62 2.08
N MET A 167 20.14 -8.35 1.77
CA MET A 167 19.11 -7.33 1.54
C MET A 167 18.32 -7.60 0.26
N ALA A 168 18.96 -8.08 -0.80
CA ALA A 168 18.26 -8.48 -2.02
C ALA A 168 17.26 -9.62 -1.78
N SER A 169 17.65 -10.63 -0.98
CA SER A 169 16.75 -11.73 -0.59
C SER A 169 15.59 -11.22 0.28
N LEU A 170 15.89 -10.35 1.25
CA LEU A 170 14.90 -9.73 2.13
C LEU A 170 13.86 -8.93 1.34
N CYS A 171 14.30 -8.13 0.36
CA CYS A 171 13.42 -7.33 -0.49
C CYS A 171 12.34 -8.19 -1.19
N GLN A 172 12.71 -9.35 -1.71
CA GLN A 172 11.75 -10.26 -2.34
C GLN A 172 10.71 -10.79 -1.34
N LYS A 173 11.15 -11.14 -0.14
CA LYS A 173 10.25 -11.62 0.93
C LYS A 173 9.31 -10.51 1.39
N VAL A 174 9.84 -9.30 1.60
CA VAL A 174 9.06 -8.11 1.95
C VAL A 174 7.96 -7.84 0.91
N ARG A 175 8.26 -7.89 -0.40
CA ARG A 175 7.24 -7.73 -1.44
C ARG A 175 6.11 -8.77 -1.31
N ASN A 176 6.45 -10.03 -1.03
CA ASN A 176 5.45 -11.08 -0.82
C ASN A 176 4.62 -10.85 0.45
N VAL A 177 5.23 -10.32 1.52
CA VAL A 177 4.51 -9.91 2.74
C VAL A 177 3.54 -8.77 2.43
N VAL A 178 3.98 -7.74 1.70
CA VAL A 178 3.14 -6.61 1.29
C VAL A 178 1.92 -7.09 0.49
N ILE A 179 2.12 -7.97 -0.49
CA ILE A 179 1.03 -8.56 -1.28
C ILE A 179 0.07 -9.36 -0.39
N GLY A 180 0.59 -10.24 0.47
CA GLY A 180 -0.25 -11.03 1.36
C GLY A 180 -1.03 -10.16 2.35
N PHE A 181 -0.41 -9.09 2.84
CA PHE A 181 -1.04 -8.19 3.80
C PHE A 181 -2.11 -7.32 3.14
N SER A 182 -1.89 -6.84 1.92
CA SER A 182 -2.92 -6.09 1.19
C SER A 182 -4.16 -6.94 0.87
N TYR A 183 -3.98 -8.23 0.60
CA TYR A 183 -5.11 -9.17 0.49
C TYR A 183 -5.87 -9.32 1.81
N TYR A 184 -5.16 -9.44 2.95
CA TYR A 184 -5.79 -9.46 4.27
C TYR A 184 -6.65 -8.21 4.50
N LEU A 185 -6.08 -7.00 4.30
CA LEU A 185 -6.80 -5.74 4.54
C LEU A 185 -8.08 -5.65 3.68
N LEU A 186 -7.99 -6.04 2.41
CA LEU A 186 -9.12 -6.02 1.49
C LEU A 186 -10.20 -7.06 1.81
N ASP A 187 -9.79 -8.30 2.14
CA ASP A 187 -10.71 -9.38 2.52
C ASP A 187 -11.47 -9.01 3.80
N MET A 188 -10.76 -8.44 4.77
CA MET A 188 -11.31 -7.92 6.01
C MET A 188 -12.36 -6.84 5.78
N GLU A 189 -12.02 -5.80 5.02
CA GLU A 189 -12.96 -4.70 4.71
C GLU A 189 -14.22 -5.23 4.02
N LYS A 190 -14.08 -6.15 3.04
CA LYS A 190 -15.22 -6.71 2.32
C LYS A 190 -16.11 -7.58 3.20
N ARG A 191 -15.53 -8.49 3.98
CA ARG A 191 -16.30 -9.42 4.83
C ARG A 191 -17.02 -8.68 5.95
N LEU A 192 -16.31 -7.75 6.60
CA LEU A 192 -16.85 -7.04 7.76
C LEU A 192 -17.88 -5.99 7.35
N ARG A 193 -17.73 -5.36 6.18
CA ARG A 193 -18.76 -4.49 5.61
C ARG A 193 -20.14 -5.13 5.62
N LEU A 194 -20.26 -6.32 5.03
CA LEU A 194 -21.52 -7.04 4.93
C LEU A 194 -22.10 -7.38 6.30
N LEU A 195 -21.24 -7.82 7.23
CA LEU A 195 -21.67 -8.15 8.59
C LEU A 195 -22.16 -6.94 9.36
N ILE A 196 -21.54 -5.78 9.15
CA ILE A 196 -21.86 -4.55 9.87
C ILE A 196 -23.14 -3.92 9.34
N GLU A 197 -23.30 -3.83 8.02
CA GLU A 197 -24.47 -3.25 7.37
C GLU A 197 -25.77 -4.00 7.73
N VAL A 198 -25.70 -5.29 8.03
CA VAL A 198 -26.86 -6.11 8.42
C VAL A 198 -27.28 -5.88 9.88
N ARG A 199 -26.35 -5.52 10.77
CA ARG A 199 -26.58 -5.58 12.23
C ARG A 199 -26.55 -4.24 12.95
N PHE A 200 -25.82 -3.27 12.41
CA PHE A 200 -25.59 -1.99 13.07
C PHE A 200 -26.15 -0.85 12.25
N LYS A 201 -26.24 0.31 12.88
CA LYS A 201 -26.59 1.56 12.20
C LYS A 201 -25.42 2.52 12.26
N ARG A 202 -25.48 3.56 11.43
CA ARG A 202 -24.43 4.58 11.34
C ARG A 202 -24.15 5.26 12.67
N GLU A 203 -25.17 5.42 13.50
CA GLU A 203 -25.07 6.10 14.80
C GLU A 203 -24.16 5.34 15.79
N ASP A 204 -24.09 4.01 15.65
CA ASP A 204 -23.27 3.13 16.50
C ASP A 204 -21.76 3.33 16.26
N LEU A 205 -21.39 3.86 15.10
CA LEU A 205 -20.00 3.97 14.64
C LEU A 205 -19.18 4.97 15.48
N SER A 206 -19.78 6.13 15.77
CA SER A 206 -19.08 7.24 16.41
C SER A 206 -18.55 6.86 17.80
N ALA A 207 -19.26 5.99 18.51
CA ALA A 207 -18.83 5.48 19.81
C ALA A 207 -17.64 4.54 19.69
N VAL A 208 -17.62 3.70 18.64
CA VAL A 208 -16.55 2.73 18.37
C VAL A 208 -15.29 3.46 17.91
N GLU A 209 -15.40 4.37 16.95
CA GLU A 209 -14.28 5.19 16.47
C GLU A 209 -13.67 6.00 17.61
N LYS A 210 -14.51 6.70 18.39
CA LYS A 210 -14.05 7.43 19.56
C LYS A 210 -13.31 6.50 20.53
N LYS A 211 -13.87 5.33 20.83
CA LYS A 211 -13.23 4.35 21.72
C LYS A 211 -11.88 3.88 21.19
N MET A 212 -11.78 3.54 19.90
CA MET A 212 -10.51 3.16 19.26
C MET A 212 -9.48 4.27 19.39
N MET A 213 -9.85 5.49 18.98
CA MET A 213 -9.00 6.67 19.01
C MET A 213 -8.52 7.02 20.42
N THR A 214 -9.40 6.91 21.43
CA THR A 214 -8.99 7.13 22.83
C THR A 214 -8.13 5.99 23.38
N THR A 215 -8.34 4.75 22.93
CA THR A 215 -7.56 3.58 23.37
C THR A 215 -6.11 3.71 22.91
N VAL A 216 -5.89 4.12 21.65
CA VAL A 216 -4.53 4.38 21.11
C VAL A 216 -3.75 5.34 22.01
N LEU A 217 -4.39 6.39 22.50
CA LEU A 217 -3.74 7.41 23.33
C LEU A 217 -3.36 6.92 24.73
N THR A 218 -3.83 5.75 25.14
CA THR A 218 -3.42 5.12 26.42
C THR A 218 -2.18 4.24 26.28
N GLU A 219 -1.75 3.95 25.06
CA GLU A 219 -0.62 3.07 24.79
C GLU A 219 0.72 3.82 24.80
N PRO A 220 1.85 3.13 25.04
CA PRO A 220 3.19 3.71 24.90
C PRO A 220 3.44 4.21 23.47
N ASP A 221 3.89 5.47 23.34
CA ASP A 221 3.95 6.22 22.06
C ASP A 221 2.59 6.40 21.36
N GLY A 222 1.48 6.30 22.10
CA GLY A 222 0.12 6.43 21.57
C GLY A 222 -0.08 7.70 20.74
N GLU A 223 0.53 8.81 21.14
CA GLU A 223 0.52 10.08 20.39
C GLU A 223 1.13 9.96 18.98
N THR A 224 2.25 9.23 18.87
CA THR A 224 2.95 9.03 17.59
C THR A 224 2.19 8.05 16.71
N ILE A 225 1.64 6.98 17.30
CA ILE A 225 0.77 6.03 16.60
C ILE A 225 -0.50 6.73 16.11
N TYR A 226 -1.10 7.59 16.94
CA TYR A 226 -2.28 8.37 16.57
C TYR A 226 -2.00 9.29 15.38
N ALA A 227 -0.83 9.96 15.37
CA ALA A 227 -0.39 10.74 14.23
C ALA A 227 -0.24 9.87 12.96
N ALA A 228 0.28 8.65 13.09
CA ALA A 228 0.42 7.71 11.98
C ALA A 228 -0.94 7.26 11.42
N ILE A 229 -1.92 7.00 12.30
CA ILE A 229 -3.30 6.68 11.90
C ILE A 229 -3.91 7.82 11.09
N LEU A 230 -3.82 9.05 11.60
CA LEU A 230 -4.40 10.22 10.93
C LEU A 230 -3.71 10.60 9.62
N ARG A 231 -2.45 10.18 9.39
CA ARG A 231 -1.77 10.30 8.09
C ARG A 231 -2.50 9.52 6.97
N GLY A 232 -3.27 8.49 7.33
CA GLY A 232 -4.10 7.71 6.42
C GLY A 232 -5.36 8.43 5.91
N VAL A 233 -5.70 9.61 6.47
CA VAL A 233 -6.90 10.37 6.10
C VAL A 233 -6.55 11.45 5.08
N ALA A 234 -6.94 11.25 3.82
CA ALA A 234 -6.59 12.16 2.72
C ALA A 234 -7.41 13.46 2.72
N ASN A 235 -8.68 13.42 3.14
CA ASN A 235 -9.57 14.57 3.07
C ASN A 235 -9.50 15.44 4.34
N SER A 236 -9.31 16.75 4.18
CA SER A 236 -9.15 17.69 5.29
C SER A 236 -10.40 17.83 6.17
N LYS A 237 -11.61 17.76 5.60
CA LYS A 237 -12.88 17.81 6.35
C LYS A 237 -13.05 16.55 7.21
N GLN A 238 -12.69 15.40 6.65
CA GLN A 238 -12.70 14.13 7.38
C GLN A 238 -11.63 14.09 8.48
N LEU A 239 -10.43 14.60 8.19
CA LEU A 239 -9.39 14.73 9.21
C LEU A 239 -9.85 15.62 10.38
N HIS A 240 -10.57 16.71 10.09
CA HIS A 240 -11.17 17.54 11.13
C HIS A 240 -12.21 16.79 11.96
N HIS A 241 -13.04 15.96 11.32
CA HIS A 241 -14.00 15.09 12.01
C HIS A 241 -13.31 14.15 13.00
N VAL A 242 -12.28 13.40 12.58
CA VAL A 242 -11.60 12.45 13.48
C VAL A 242 -10.84 13.18 14.59
N LYS A 243 -10.25 14.35 14.30
CA LYS A 243 -9.62 15.21 15.33
C LYS A 243 -10.60 15.76 16.37
N ALA A 244 -11.91 15.72 16.12
CA ALA A 244 -12.90 16.13 17.10
C ALA A 244 -12.92 15.20 18.33
N TYR A 245 -12.41 13.96 18.22
CA TYR A 245 -12.29 13.03 19.34
C TYR A 245 -11.17 13.41 20.34
N LEU A 246 -10.22 14.25 19.93
CA LEU A 246 -9.18 14.76 20.81
C LEU A 246 -9.72 15.82 21.77
N SER A 247 -9.12 15.95 22.96
CA SER A 247 -9.33 17.11 23.82
C SER A 247 -8.74 18.38 23.22
N ARG A 248 -9.09 19.56 23.76
CA ARG A 248 -8.54 20.84 23.30
C ARG A 248 -7.01 20.90 23.41
N LYS A 249 -6.46 20.37 24.50
CA LYS A 249 -5.01 20.27 24.72
C LYS A 249 -4.37 19.34 23.68
N GLN A 250 -4.91 18.14 23.50
CA GLN A 250 -4.39 17.18 22.52
C GLN A 250 -4.46 17.71 21.08
N ARG A 251 -5.50 18.46 20.71
CA ARG A 251 -5.55 19.13 19.39
C ARG A 251 -4.46 20.18 19.23
N HIS A 252 -4.15 20.91 20.30
CA HIS A 252 -3.05 21.88 20.31
C HIS A 252 -1.69 21.19 20.17
N ASP A 253 -1.51 20.03 20.82
CA ASP A 253 -0.23 19.30 20.84
C ASP A 253 -0.03 18.40 19.60
N TYR A 254 -1.11 18.06 18.87
CA TYR A 254 -1.09 17.21 17.69
C TYR A 254 -0.02 17.57 16.63
N PRO A 255 0.23 18.85 16.27
CA PRO A 255 1.31 19.19 15.35
C PRO A 255 2.69 18.71 15.81
N GLN A 256 2.95 18.70 17.13
CA GLN A 256 4.18 18.17 17.68
C GLN A 256 4.25 16.65 17.57
N TRP A 257 3.12 15.95 17.70
CA TRP A 257 3.05 14.50 17.48
C TRP A 257 3.38 14.12 16.03
N VAL A 258 2.87 14.89 15.07
CA VAL A 258 3.20 14.73 13.64
C VAL A 258 4.70 14.96 13.42
N LYS A 259 5.27 16.02 13.99
CA LYS A 259 6.71 16.28 13.90
C LYS A 259 7.52 15.12 14.51
N ASN A 260 7.09 14.56 15.63
CA ASN A 260 7.76 13.41 16.25
C ASN A 260 7.71 12.19 15.33
N LEU A 261 6.56 11.89 14.73
CA LEU A 261 6.41 10.82 13.74
C LEU A 261 7.35 11.03 12.55
N GLU A 262 7.44 12.25 12.02
CA GLU A 262 8.34 12.58 10.92
C GLU A 262 9.80 12.29 11.29
N THR A 263 10.24 12.79 12.44
CA THR A 263 11.62 12.61 12.91
C THR A 263 11.98 11.18 13.22
N LYS A 264 11.03 10.33 13.61
CA LYS A 264 11.29 8.93 14.00
C LYS A 264 11.09 7.93 12.86
N HIS A 265 10.20 8.22 11.90
CA HIS A 265 9.72 7.20 10.97
C HIS A 265 9.67 7.67 9.52
N THR A 266 8.85 8.69 9.23
CA THR A 266 8.49 8.99 7.82
C THR A 266 9.58 9.72 7.04
N HIS A 267 10.64 10.20 7.70
CA HIS A 267 11.81 10.74 7.00
C HIS A 267 12.74 9.65 6.45
N ILE A 268 12.68 8.42 6.95
CA ILE A 268 13.61 7.34 6.55
C ILE A 268 13.45 6.97 5.07
N PRO A 269 12.23 6.75 4.53
CA PRO A 269 12.05 6.53 3.09
C PRO A 269 12.68 7.64 2.23
N ARG A 270 12.71 8.89 2.73
CA ARG A 270 13.38 9.99 2.04
C ARG A 270 14.88 9.79 1.93
N LYS A 271 15.52 9.43 3.04
CA LYS A 271 16.96 9.17 3.09
C LYS A 271 17.35 8.12 2.04
N PHE A 272 16.54 7.07 1.88
CA PHE A 272 16.74 6.06 0.84
C PHE A 272 16.61 6.65 -0.57
N LEU A 273 15.55 7.42 -0.83
CA LEU A 273 15.35 8.07 -2.13
C LEU A 273 16.47 9.04 -2.51
N ASP A 274 16.96 9.85 -1.57
CA ASP A 274 18.01 10.84 -1.80
C ASP A 274 19.38 10.19 -2.08
N LYS A 275 19.58 8.94 -1.65
CA LYS A 275 20.77 8.13 -1.95
C LYS A 275 20.70 7.45 -3.33
N ASN A 276 19.55 7.47 -4.01
CA ASN A 276 19.42 6.84 -5.32
C ASN A 276 20.23 7.63 -6.37
N PRO A 277 20.90 6.94 -7.32
CA PRO A 277 21.59 7.64 -8.40
C PRO A 277 20.58 8.51 -9.16
N HIS A 278 20.83 9.82 -9.21
CA HIS A 278 20.05 10.68 -10.07
C HIS A 278 20.26 10.25 -11.52
N PRO A 279 19.21 10.15 -12.36
CA PRO A 279 19.42 10.13 -13.79
C PRO A 279 20.21 11.40 -14.09
N THR A 280 21.47 11.22 -14.46
CA THR A 280 22.35 12.32 -14.89
C THR A 280 21.54 13.17 -15.84
N ARG A 281 21.36 14.47 -15.52
CA ARG A 281 21.23 15.46 -16.56
C ARG A 281 22.40 15.20 -17.48
N SER A 282 22.15 14.70 -18.69
CA SER A 282 23.16 14.70 -19.74
C SER A 282 23.80 16.10 -19.72
N PRO A 283 25.13 16.22 -19.73
CA PRO A 283 25.77 17.50 -19.95
C PRO A 283 25.48 17.91 -21.41
N ALA A 284 24.30 18.46 -21.65
CA ALA A 284 23.96 19.08 -22.90
C ALA A 284 24.69 20.43 -22.94
N SER A 285 25.62 20.53 -23.89
CA SER A 285 26.03 21.75 -24.57
C SER A 285 26.55 22.92 -23.70
N HIS A 286 27.78 22.80 -23.23
CA HIS A 286 28.71 23.93 -23.32
C HIS A 286 29.73 23.63 -24.42
N ALA A 287 29.25 23.61 -25.67
CA ALA A 287 30.08 23.95 -26.82
C ALA A 287 29.88 25.45 -27.04
N THR A 288 30.70 26.23 -26.33
CA THR A 288 30.95 27.63 -26.64
C THR A 288 31.28 27.77 -28.12
N GLY A 289 30.52 28.63 -28.80
CA GLY A 289 30.75 28.97 -30.19
C GLY A 289 32.16 29.54 -30.37
N ALA A 290 32.94 28.88 -31.22
CA ALA A 290 34.08 29.46 -31.89
C ALA A 290 33.89 29.18 -33.38
N ALA A 291 33.46 30.21 -34.10
CA ALA A 291 33.39 30.22 -35.54
C ALA A 291 34.80 30.14 -36.13
N SER A 292 35.03 29.17 -37.01
CA SER A 292 36.13 29.19 -37.98
C SER A 292 35.53 29.14 -39.39
N PRO A 293 35.97 30.02 -40.32
CA PRO A 293 35.37 30.15 -41.64
C PRO A 293 35.88 29.06 -42.58
N VAL A 294 34.98 28.48 -43.38
CA VAL A 294 35.32 27.59 -44.50
C VAL A 294 35.35 28.43 -45.79
N PRO A 295 36.37 28.30 -46.65
CA PRO A 295 36.44 29.04 -47.91
C PRO A 295 35.61 28.38 -49.04
N MET A 296 35.03 29.22 -49.90
CA MET A 296 34.37 28.87 -51.18
C MET A 296 35.40 28.31 -52.18
N SER A 297 35.12 27.40 -53.13
CA SER A 297 34.23 27.44 -54.32
C SER A 297 34.61 26.22 -55.23
N PRO A 298 34.06 25.95 -56.45
CA PRO A 298 32.73 26.20 -57.04
C PRO A 298 32.12 25.02 -57.88
N ARG A 299 30.81 25.12 -58.14
CA ARG A 299 29.97 24.71 -59.31
C ARG A 299 30.33 23.52 -60.24
N GLY A 300 29.29 22.70 -60.50
CA GLY A 300 29.06 21.90 -61.73
C GLY A 300 27.58 21.51 -61.87
N HIS A 301 27.05 21.44 -63.10
CA HIS A 301 25.62 21.59 -63.47
C HIS A 301 24.71 20.32 -63.45
N HIS A 302 23.39 20.60 -63.35
CA HIS A 302 22.14 19.83 -63.60
C HIS A 302 21.98 19.19 -65.02
N PRO A 303 20.80 18.62 -65.47
CA PRO A 303 19.51 18.19 -64.83
C PRO A 303 18.91 16.83 -65.35
N GLY A 304 17.73 16.43 -64.82
CA GLY A 304 16.73 15.60 -65.53
C GLY A 304 15.86 14.73 -64.60
N SER A 305 14.69 15.20 -64.12
CA SER A 305 13.32 15.08 -64.68
C SER A 305 12.68 13.68 -64.54
N GLY A 306 11.50 13.61 -63.89
CA GLY A 306 10.65 12.40 -63.88
C GLY A 306 9.62 12.35 -62.75
N ARG A 307 8.44 12.93 -62.98
CA ARG A 307 7.26 12.97 -62.11
C ARG A 307 6.24 11.93 -62.59
N LEU A 308 5.75 11.01 -61.74
CA LEU A 308 4.44 10.34 -61.90
C LEU A 308 3.90 9.81 -60.55
N SER A 309 2.66 10.18 -60.24
CA SER A 309 1.68 9.46 -59.38
C SER A 309 0.54 8.96 -60.32
N PRO A 310 -0.52 8.18 -59.96
CA PRO A 310 -1.01 7.74 -58.62
C PRO A 310 -1.55 6.26 -58.52
N GLN A 311 -2.00 5.88 -57.30
CA GLN A 311 -2.97 4.85 -56.75
C GLN A 311 -3.85 3.91 -57.65
N PRO A 312 -4.73 2.95 -57.15
CA PRO A 312 -5.12 2.45 -55.79
C PRO A 312 -5.46 0.90 -55.65
N SER A 313 -6.01 0.50 -54.47
CA SER A 313 -6.94 -0.64 -54.15
C SER A 313 -6.32 -2.06 -53.99
N SER A 314 -6.73 -2.99 -53.10
CA SER A 314 -8.04 -3.39 -52.52
C SER A 314 -7.80 -4.33 -51.30
N LEU A 315 -8.52 -4.21 -50.17
CA LEU A 315 -9.66 -5.04 -49.72
C LEU A 315 -9.51 -6.58 -49.86
N ALA A 316 -9.31 -7.30 -48.75
CA ALA A 316 -10.03 -8.56 -48.41
C ALA A 316 -9.59 -9.17 -47.05
N SER A 317 -10.50 -9.11 -46.06
CA SER A 317 -10.79 -10.23 -45.12
C SER A 317 -11.98 -11.02 -45.71
N PRO A 318 -12.35 -12.27 -45.31
CA PRO A 318 -12.20 -12.90 -43.98
C PRO A 318 -11.97 -14.45 -43.97
N ARG A 319 -11.69 -15.06 -42.79
CA ARG A 319 -12.24 -16.40 -42.48
C ARG A 319 -12.28 -16.76 -40.99
N LYS A 320 -13.45 -17.23 -40.58
CA LYS A 320 -13.84 -17.83 -39.28
C LYS A 320 -13.23 -19.24 -39.11
N GLN A 321 -12.89 -19.62 -37.89
CA GLN A 321 -12.96 -21.01 -37.43
C GLN A 321 -13.64 -21.11 -36.05
N LYS A 322 -14.49 -22.13 -35.93
CA LYS A 322 -15.37 -22.50 -34.80
C LYS A 322 -14.88 -23.82 -34.18
N SER A 323 -15.37 -24.08 -32.96
CA SER A 323 -15.46 -25.35 -32.21
C SER A 323 -14.22 -25.70 -31.36
N SER A 324 -14.33 -26.28 -30.16
CA SER A 324 -15.43 -27.02 -29.54
C SER A 324 -15.49 -26.88 -28.01
N SER A 325 -16.69 -27.08 -27.47
CA SER A 325 -17.00 -27.27 -26.05
C SER A 325 -16.83 -28.73 -25.64
N MET A 326 -16.36 -28.99 -24.42
CA MET A 326 -16.70 -30.22 -23.69
C MET A 326 -17.10 -29.86 -22.25
N PHE A 327 -18.41 -29.99 -21.99
CA PHE A 327 -19.01 -30.13 -20.67
C PHE A 327 -18.95 -31.61 -20.27
N GLY A 328 -18.54 -31.88 -19.04
CA GLY A 328 -18.63 -33.21 -18.42
C GLY A 328 -18.85 -33.04 -16.92
N GLY A 329 -20.11 -33.11 -16.50
CA GLY A 329 -20.49 -33.11 -15.10
C GLY A 329 -20.43 -34.51 -14.50
N LEU A 330 -20.03 -34.61 -13.23
CA LEU A 330 -20.40 -35.71 -12.34
C LEU A 330 -20.71 -35.13 -10.95
N SER A 331 -21.85 -35.57 -10.44
CA SER A 331 -22.52 -35.18 -9.21
C SER A 331 -22.02 -35.99 -7.98
N PRO A 332 -22.52 -35.75 -6.75
CA PRO A 332 -21.79 -35.87 -5.50
C PRO A 332 -21.86 -37.26 -4.84
N ARG A 333 -20.87 -37.57 -3.99
CA ARG A 333 -20.86 -38.76 -3.14
C ARG A 333 -21.28 -38.41 -1.70
N LYS A 334 -22.49 -38.87 -1.31
CA LYS A 334 -22.93 -39.04 0.08
C LYS A 334 -22.55 -40.45 0.55
N THR A 335 -21.95 -40.56 1.74
CA THR A 335 -21.95 -41.70 2.68
C THR A 335 -20.98 -41.34 3.81
N THR A 336 -21.14 -41.64 5.10
CA THR A 336 -22.23 -42.01 6.00
C THR A 336 -21.63 -41.79 7.39
N SER A 337 -22.46 -41.36 8.33
CA SER A 337 -22.23 -41.31 9.77
C SER A 337 -21.64 -42.60 10.37
N GLN A 338 -20.67 -42.46 11.28
CA GLN A 338 -20.50 -43.37 12.42
C GLN A 338 -20.11 -42.57 13.67
N SER A 339 -21.03 -42.59 14.64
CA SER A 339 -20.82 -42.32 16.05
C SER A 339 -19.93 -43.40 16.67
N LEU A 340 -18.99 -43.01 17.53
CA LEU A 340 -18.62 -43.82 18.68
C LEU A 340 -18.33 -42.86 19.84
N ALA A 341 -19.10 -43.08 20.89
CA ALA A 341 -18.84 -42.62 22.23
C ALA A 341 -17.72 -43.48 22.83
N ASP A 342 -16.84 -42.84 23.59
CA ASP A 342 -16.51 -43.20 24.98
C ASP A 342 -15.98 -41.95 25.68
#